data_AF-A0A6J0BWH3-F1
#
_entry.id   AF-A0A6J0BWH3-F1
#
_cell.length_a   1.000
_cell.length_b   1.000
_cell.length_c   1.000
_cell.angle_alpha   90.00
_cell.angle_beta   90.00
_cell.angle_gamma   90.00
#
_symmetry.space_group_name_H-M   'P 1'
#
loop_
_entity.id
_entity.type
_entity.pdbx_description
1 polymer ?
#
loop_
_entity_poly.entity_id
_entity_poly.type
_entity_poly.pdbx_seq_one_letter_code
_entity_poly.pdbx_strand_id
1 'polypeptide(L)'
;MVSGTGIVMASNTGWLVTPSIGPALSCQLITSNNPALGLKAGPQFKTLPAFFFFSIYLSIHRIGCRYEGRRYQEGAIVSTSEPCLQCRCVEASLRCRLRVCPRTPNPTPAECRLQISPVQECCSEIVCGESRHDNENSLRRIDIEPDDVTEEDGCLFEGVRYGAGSAMMATRRCEYCYCILGARRCVSPKCLLPLPGCTPLYAPHSCCPVAYNCTHNQGKTRSSFDW
;
A
#
# COMPACT_ATOMS: atom_id res chain seq x y z
N MET A 1 26.15 -27.92 -18.13
CA MET A 1 27.12 -27.44 -17.12
C MET A 1 26.35 -27.02 -15.88
N VAL A 2 26.58 -27.78 -14.79
CA VAL A 2 26.38 -27.56 -13.33
C VAL A 2 25.78 -26.19 -12.93
N SER A 3 24.81 -26.04 -12.05
CA SER A 3 24.79 -26.55 -10.67
C SER A 3 23.43 -26.22 -10.02
N GLY A 4 22.80 -27.19 -9.37
CA GLY A 4 21.71 -26.96 -8.42
C GLY A 4 22.06 -27.68 -7.13
N THR A 5 22.59 -26.92 -6.17
CA THR A 5 22.93 -27.37 -4.82
C THR A 5 21.67 -27.80 -4.07
N GLY A 6 21.32 -29.08 -4.16
CA GLY A 6 20.37 -29.74 -3.27
C GLY A 6 21.08 -30.21 -2.01
N ILE A 7 20.54 -29.85 -0.85
CA ILE A 7 21.05 -30.27 0.45
C ILE A 7 20.93 -31.80 0.56
N VAL A 8 22.08 -32.47 0.64
CA VAL A 8 22.15 -33.92 0.93
C VAL A 8 22.09 -34.08 2.44
N MET A 9 20.92 -34.42 2.98
CA MET A 9 20.80 -34.90 4.36
C MET A 9 21.07 -36.41 4.34
N ALA A 10 22.33 -36.80 4.59
CA ALA A 10 22.69 -38.19 4.77
C ALA A 10 22.22 -38.68 6.15
N SER A 11 21.24 -39.59 6.16
CA SER A 11 20.96 -40.48 7.30
C SER A 11 21.74 -41.78 7.07
N ASN A 12 22.07 -42.52 8.14
CA ASN A 12 22.74 -43.84 8.08
C ASN A 12 21.94 -44.93 7.34
N THR A 13 20.80 -44.56 6.76
CA THR A 13 20.10 -45.30 5.72
C THR A 13 20.00 -44.34 4.52
N GLY A 14 20.64 -44.65 3.40
CA GLY A 14 20.77 -43.73 2.26
C GLY A 14 19.45 -43.44 1.57
N TRP A 15 18.75 -42.38 1.99
CA TRP A 15 17.53 -41.89 1.35
C TRP A 15 17.83 -40.64 0.53
N LEU A 16 17.50 -40.67 -0.76
CA LEU A 16 17.50 -39.50 -1.64
C LEU A 16 16.05 -39.08 -1.89
N VAL A 17 15.72 -37.82 -1.55
CA VAL A 17 14.42 -37.22 -1.87
C VAL A 17 14.65 -36.19 -2.97
N THR A 18 14.06 -36.42 -4.14
CA THR A 18 14.02 -35.44 -5.24
C THR A 18 12.62 -34.85 -5.36
N PRO A 19 12.46 -33.53 -5.50
CA PRO A 19 11.15 -32.92 -5.69
C PRO A 19 10.66 -33.15 -7.13
N SER A 20 9.48 -33.77 -7.28
CA SER A 20 8.75 -33.83 -8.55
C SER A 20 7.67 -32.76 -8.55
N ILE A 21 7.58 -31.99 -9.65
CA ILE A 21 6.57 -30.96 -9.86
C ILE A 21 5.29 -31.67 -10.35
N GLY A 22 4.42 -32.02 -9.41
CA GLY A 22 3.10 -32.61 -9.67
C GLY A 22 2.40 -32.96 -8.36
N PRO A 23 1.06 -33.10 -8.33
CA PRO A 23 0.29 -33.33 -7.09
C PRO A 23 0.51 -34.72 -6.46
N ALA A 24 1.32 -35.58 -7.08
CA ALA A 24 1.66 -36.90 -6.57
C ALA A 24 3.13 -36.93 -6.13
N LEU A 25 3.36 -36.84 -4.82
CA LEU A 25 4.65 -37.16 -4.20
C LEU A 25 4.87 -38.67 -4.30
N SER A 26 5.62 -39.11 -5.31
CA SER A 26 6.12 -40.48 -5.38
C SER A 26 7.54 -40.50 -4.83
N CYS A 27 7.74 -41.15 -3.67
CA CYS A 27 9.07 -41.50 -3.17
C CYS A 27 9.45 -42.87 -3.72
N GLN A 28 10.50 -42.96 -4.53
CA GLN A 28 11.09 -44.25 -4.88
C GLN A 28 12.19 -44.61 -3.88
N LEU A 29 12.06 -45.78 -3.24
CA LEU A 29 13.17 -46.43 -2.55
C LEU A 29 14.16 -46.93 -3.59
N ILE A 30 15.40 -46.43 -3.55
CA ILE A 30 16.52 -47.11 -4.20
C ILE A 30 17.14 -48.03 -3.15
N THR A 31 16.79 -49.30 -3.18
CA THR A 31 17.46 -50.30 -2.34
C THR A 31 18.84 -50.61 -2.92
N SER A 32 19.89 -50.38 -2.14
CA SER A 32 21.24 -50.87 -2.42
C SER A 32 21.24 -52.41 -2.48
N ASN A 33 21.64 -52.99 -3.61
CA ASN A 33 21.81 -54.43 -3.78
C ASN A 33 23.06 -54.91 -3.00
N ASN A 34 22.88 -55.32 -1.74
CA ASN A 34 23.89 -56.07 -0.99
C ASN A 34 23.33 -57.46 -0.63
N PRO A 35 23.87 -58.57 -1.18
CA PRO A 35 23.21 -59.88 -1.19
C PRO A 35 23.34 -60.74 0.09
N ALA A 36 23.51 -60.16 1.29
CA ALA A 36 23.91 -60.92 2.49
C ALA A 36 22.82 -61.16 3.56
N LEU A 37 21.54 -60.83 3.33
CA LEU A 37 20.47 -61.10 4.31
C LEU A 37 19.23 -61.66 3.60
N GLY A 38 19.10 -62.99 3.64
CA GLY A 38 18.00 -63.75 3.05
C GLY A 38 16.64 -63.43 3.66
N LEU A 39 16.02 -62.33 3.24
CA LEU A 39 14.64 -61.98 3.52
C LEU A 39 13.87 -61.95 2.20
N LYS A 40 12.85 -62.82 2.11
CA LYS A 40 11.94 -62.98 0.98
C LYS A 40 11.35 -61.62 0.56
N ALA A 41 11.68 -61.17 -0.66
CA ALA A 41 11.09 -59.99 -1.27
C ALA A 41 9.68 -60.32 -1.80
N GLY A 42 8.67 -60.14 -0.96
CA GLY A 42 7.28 -59.99 -1.41
C GLY A 42 6.97 -58.50 -1.62
N PRO A 43 6.05 -58.13 -2.52
CA PRO A 43 5.60 -56.76 -2.66
C PRO A 43 4.71 -56.40 -1.46
N GLN A 44 5.31 -55.99 -0.35
CA GLN A 44 4.57 -55.33 0.73
C GLN A 44 4.35 -53.87 0.32
N PHE A 45 3.41 -53.66 -0.60
CA PHE A 45 2.72 -52.38 -0.73
C PHE A 45 1.97 -52.15 0.58
N LYS A 46 2.63 -51.55 1.57
CA LYS A 46 1.92 -50.98 2.72
C LYS A 46 1.21 -49.75 2.18
N THR A 47 0.02 -49.93 1.64
CA THR A 47 -0.95 -48.85 1.44
C THR A 47 -1.07 -48.15 2.79
N LEU A 48 -0.47 -46.96 2.93
CA LEU A 48 -0.72 -46.12 4.09
C LEU A 48 -2.24 -45.98 4.17
N PRO A 49 -2.87 -46.32 5.31
CA PRO A 49 -4.31 -46.31 5.40
C PRO A 49 -4.82 -44.93 4.98
N ALA A 50 -5.94 -44.86 4.25
CA ALA A 50 -6.51 -43.59 3.78
C ALA A 50 -6.63 -42.55 4.92
N PHE A 51 -6.77 -43.00 6.17
CA PHE A 51 -6.70 -42.22 7.40
C PHE A 51 -5.41 -41.39 7.58
N PHE A 52 -4.25 -41.89 7.16
CA PHE A 52 -2.97 -41.18 7.27
C PHE A 52 -2.85 -40.08 6.21
N PHE A 53 -3.29 -40.33 4.98
CA PHE A 53 -3.41 -39.29 3.94
C PHE A 53 -4.45 -38.24 4.32
N PHE A 54 -5.57 -38.64 4.90
CA PHE A 54 -6.59 -37.73 5.43
C PHE A 54 -6.04 -36.87 6.57
N SER A 55 -5.23 -37.43 7.47
CA SER A 55 -4.61 -36.68 8.58
C SER A 55 -3.53 -35.69 8.12
N ILE A 56 -2.73 -36.05 7.11
CA ILE A 56 -1.72 -35.15 6.52
C ILE A 56 -2.41 -34.03 5.73
N TYR A 57 -3.48 -34.33 4.97
CA TYR A 57 -4.29 -33.35 4.26
C TYR A 57 -5.02 -32.38 5.21
N LEU A 58 -5.56 -32.89 6.34
CA LEU A 58 -6.17 -32.07 7.39
C LEU A 58 -5.14 -31.23 8.17
N SER A 59 -3.88 -31.64 8.18
CA SER A 59 -2.77 -30.89 8.78
C SER A 59 -2.25 -29.77 7.86
N ILE A 60 -2.35 -29.93 6.54
CA ILE A 60 -2.05 -28.88 5.54
C ILE A 60 -3.14 -27.78 5.54
N HIS A 61 -4.38 -28.12 5.94
CA HIS A 61 -5.49 -27.16 6.09
C HIS A 61 -5.40 -26.26 7.35
N ARG A 62 -4.27 -26.30 8.08
CA ARG A 62 -4.00 -25.52 9.30
C ARG A 62 -3.20 -24.23 9.02
N ILE A 63 -2.98 -23.89 7.75
CA ILE A 63 -2.30 -22.66 7.35
C ILE A 63 -3.33 -21.53 7.42
N GLY A 64 -3.22 -20.70 8.45
CA GLY A 64 -4.18 -19.65 8.75
C GLY A 64 -3.64 -18.71 9.83
N CYS A 65 -4.27 -17.55 9.96
CA CYS A 65 -3.81 -16.49 10.84
C CYS A 65 -4.40 -16.66 12.24
N ARG A 66 -3.70 -16.17 13.26
CA ARG A 66 -4.21 -16.10 14.63
C ARG A 66 -4.31 -14.64 15.06
N TYR A 67 -5.51 -14.21 15.45
CA TYR A 67 -5.77 -12.87 15.98
C TYR A 67 -6.72 -12.98 17.17
N GLU A 68 -6.36 -12.36 18.31
CA GLU A 68 -7.13 -12.40 19.57
C GLU A 68 -7.63 -13.80 19.98
N GLY A 69 -6.75 -14.79 19.88
CA GLY A 69 -7.09 -16.18 20.22
C GLY A 69 -7.98 -16.91 19.21
N ARG A 70 -8.53 -16.22 18.20
CA ARG A 70 -9.29 -16.81 17.10
C ARG A 70 -8.38 -17.18 15.93
N ARG A 71 -8.77 -18.22 15.18
CA ARG A 71 -8.09 -18.66 13.97
C ARG A 71 -8.89 -18.27 12.74
N TYR A 72 -8.19 -17.77 11.73
CA TYR A 72 -8.75 -17.31 10.46
C TYR A 72 -8.13 -18.12 9.32
N GLN A 73 -8.95 -18.53 8.37
CA GLN A 73 -8.49 -19.23 7.17
C GLN A 73 -7.83 -18.26 6.19
N GLU A 74 -7.02 -18.80 5.29
CA GLU A 74 -6.44 -18.06 4.18
C GLU A 74 -7.52 -17.27 3.40
N GLY A 75 -7.27 -15.98 3.15
CA GLY A 75 -8.20 -15.08 2.47
C GLY A 75 -9.31 -14.47 3.34
N ALA A 76 -9.50 -14.92 4.58
CA ALA A 76 -10.56 -14.42 5.46
C ALA A 76 -10.31 -12.96 5.89
N ILE A 77 -11.37 -12.15 5.93
CA ILE A 77 -11.36 -10.80 6.50
C ILE A 77 -11.39 -10.91 8.03
N VAL A 78 -10.51 -10.17 8.70
CA VAL A 78 -10.36 -10.17 10.15
C VAL A 78 -10.80 -8.82 10.71
N SER A 79 -11.86 -8.82 11.51
CA SER A 79 -12.30 -7.64 12.25
C SER A 79 -11.37 -7.39 13.44
N THR A 80 -10.66 -6.27 13.41
CA THR A 80 -9.76 -5.85 14.48
C THR A 80 -10.42 -4.85 15.41
N SER A 81 -9.84 -4.61 16.59
CA SER A 81 -10.24 -3.54 17.49
C SER A 81 -10.10 -2.14 16.89
N GLU A 82 -9.28 -2.00 15.85
CA GLU A 82 -9.14 -0.76 15.07
C GLU A 82 -10.15 -0.76 13.90
N PRO A 83 -11.20 0.10 13.91
CA PRO A 83 -12.26 0.09 12.89
C PRO A 83 -11.77 0.55 11.51
N CYS A 84 -10.67 1.29 11.48
CA CYS A 84 -10.04 1.75 10.24
C CYS A 84 -9.06 0.75 9.63
N LEU A 85 -8.73 -0.34 10.33
CA LEU A 85 -7.91 -1.39 9.74
C LEU A 85 -8.80 -2.39 9.00
N GLN A 86 -8.48 -2.58 7.73
CA GLN A 86 -9.00 -3.72 6.98
C GLN A 86 -7.92 -4.78 6.90
N CYS A 87 -8.06 -5.82 7.72
CA CYS A 87 -7.13 -6.94 7.77
C CYS A 87 -7.65 -8.14 6.99
N ARG A 88 -6.75 -8.80 6.27
CA ARG A 88 -7.02 -10.08 5.61
C ARG A 88 -5.93 -11.07 5.99
N CYS A 89 -6.33 -12.31 6.25
CA CYS A 89 -5.38 -13.39 6.42
C CYS A 89 -4.77 -13.75 5.06
N VAL A 90 -3.45 -13.62 4.92
CA VAL A 90 -2.71 -13.96 3.71
C VAL A 90 -1.41 -14.64 4.09
N GLU A 91 -1.16 -15.83 3.55
CA GLU A 91 0.03 -16.67 3.79
C GLU A 91 0.29 -16.87 5.29
N ALA A 92 -0.77 -17.24 6.05
CA ALA A 92 -0.73 -17.37 7.51
C ALA A 92 -0.30 -16.10 8.29
N SER A 93 -0.28 -14.94 7.64
CA SER A 93 0.02 -13.63 8.24
C SER A 93 -1.17 -12.66 8.10
N LEU A 94 -1.40 -11.81 9.11
CA LEU A 94 -2.39 -10.75 8.98
C LEU A 94 -1.80 -9.61 8.14
N ARG A 95 -2.39 -9.37 6.97
CA ARG A 95 -2.06 -8.23 6.13
C ARG A 95 -3.16 -7.18 6.30
N CYS A 96 -2.82 -6.10 6.99
CA CYS A 96 -3.73 -5.01 7.29
C CYS A 96 -3.44 -3.79 6.44
N ARG A 97 -4.49 -3.09 6.03
CA ARG A 97 -4.38 -1.78 5.38
C ARG A 97 -5.20 -0.78 6.17
N LEU A 98 -4.56 0.35 6.50
CA LEU A 98 -5.23 1.47 7.14
C LEU A 98 -6.07 2.22 6.11
N ARG A 99 -7.36 2.35 6.38
CA ARG A 99 -8.24 3.26 5.65
C ARG A 99 -8.03 4.66 6.22
N VAL A 100 -7.56 5.58 5.38
CA VAL A 100 -7.39 6.98 5.74
C VAL A 100 -8.69 7.71 5.40
N CYS A 101 -9.21 8.48 6.36
CA CYS A 101 -10.42 9.27 6.13
C CYS A 101 -10.15 10.45 5.20
N PRO A 102 -11.17 10.88 4.42
CA PRO A 102 -11.05 12.09 3.61
C PRO A 102 -10.68 13.29 4.49
N ARG A 103 -9.86 14.20 3.94
CA ARG A 103 -9.52 15.44 4.65
C ARG A 103 -10.77 16.31 4.78
N THR A 104 -11.09 16.72 6.00
CA THR A 104 -12.17 17.67 6.26
C THR A 104 -11.63 19.11 6.25
N PRO A 105 -12.46 20.11 5.90
CA PRO A 105 -12.07 21.52 5.99
C PRO A 105 -11.78 21.90 7.44
N ASN A 106 -10.71 22.68 7.64
CA ASN A 106 -10.35 23.26 8.93
C ASN A 106 -10.12 24.78 8.72
N PRO A 107 -10.95 25.67 9.29
CA PRO A 107 -12.04 25.41 10.24
C PRO A 107 -13.26 24.76 9.57
N THR A 108 -14.05 24.01 10.34
CA THR A 108 -15.33 23.45 9.88
C THR A 108 -16.29 24.59 9.51
N PRO A 109 -16.97 24.53 8.35
CA PRO A 109 -17.90 25.57 7.94
C PRO A 109 -19.02 25.79 8.96
N ALA A 110 -19.53 27.03 9.04
CA ALA A 110 -20.69 27.35 9.88
C ALA A 110 -21.90 26.47 9.48
N GLU A 111 -22.65 25.99 10.48
CA GLU A 111 -23.84 25.12 10.32
C GLU A 111 -23.55 23.68 9.82
N CYS A 112 -22.29 23.26 9.78
CA CYS A 112 -21.89 21.89 9.49
C CYS A 112 -21.33 21.18 10.73
N ARG A 113 -21.71 19.92 10.93
CA ARG A 113 -21.20 19.06 12.02
C ARG A 113 -20.62 17.77 11.47
N LEU A 114 -19.57 17.27 12.11
CA LEU A 114 -19.03 15.95 11.82
C LEU A 114 -19.89 14.89 12.50
N GLN A 115 -20.37 13.91 11.74
CA GLN A 115 -21.08 12.75 12.26
C GLN A 115 -20.35 11.48 11.84
N ILE A 116 -20.04 10.59 12.78
CA ILE A 116 -19.48 9.27 12.43
C ILE A 116 -20.50 8.50 11.61
N SER A 117 -20.08 7.97 10.46
CA SER A 117 -20.96 7.20 9.60
C SER A 117 -21.42 5.92 10.31
N PRO A 118 -22.74 5.62 10.36
CA PRO A 118 -23.25 4.42 11.01
C PRO A 118 -22.90 3.12 10.27
N VAL A 119 -22.41 3.21 9.02
CA VAL A 119 -22.06 2.04 8.19
C VAL A 119 -20.56 1.75 8.22
N GLN A 120 -19.75 2.75 8.56
CA GLN A 120 -18.31 2.70 8.36
C GLN A 120 -17.60 3.43 9.51
N GLU A 121 -17.83 2.94 10.74
CA GLU A 121 -17.38 3.39 12.08
C GLU A 121 -15.92 3.89 12.20
N CYS A 122 -15.14 3.78 11.13
CA CYS A 122 -13.87 4.42 10.91
C CYS A 122 -13.93 5.93 10.60
N CYS A 123 -14.85 6.42 9.75
CA CYS A 123 -14.82 7.80 9.25
C CYS A 123 -16.08 8.62 9.56
N SER A 124 -15.87 9.92 9.76
CA SER A 124 -16.94 10.91 9.87
C SER A 124 -17.30 11.52 8.53
N GLU A 125 -18.56 11.88 8.41
CA GLU A 125 -19.16 12.61 7.31
C GLU A 125 -19.56 14.01 7.80
N ILE A 126 -19.41 15.01 6.93
CA ILE A 126 -19.83 16.39 7.24
C ILE A 126 -21.31 16.50 6.88
N VAL A 127 -22.15 16.69 7.90
CA VAL A 127 -23.58 16.94 7.73
C VAL A 127 -23.82 18.42 7.96
N CYS A 128 -24.15 19.13 6.89
CA CYS A 128 -24.57 20.52 6.93
C CYS A 128 -26.10 20.58 7.00
N GLY A 129 -26.65 21.48 7.82
CA GLY A 129 -28.07 21.81 7.72
C GLY A 129 -28.35 22.41 6.35
N GLU A 130 -29.38 21.92 5.65
CA GLU A 130 -29.87 22.57 4.43
C GLU A 130 -30.34 23.98 4.78
N SER A 131 -29.48 24.97 4.53
CA SER A 131 -29.94 26.33 4.33
C SER A 131 -30.75 26.34 3.03
N ARG A 132 -31.99 26.79 3.17
CA ARG A 132 -33.01 26.93 2.13
C ARG A 132 -32.39 27.43 0.83
N HIS A 133 -32.82 26.82 -0.29
CA HIS A 133 -32.67 27.37 -1.63
C HIS A 133 -32.83 28.89 -1.60
N ASP A 134 -31.73 29.60 -1.88
CA ASP A 134 -31.78 30.79 -2.69
C ASP A 134 -30.60 30.70 -3.66
N ASN A 135 -30.94 30.45 -4.91
CA ASN A 135 -30.04 30.61 -6.03
C ASN A 135 -29.65 32.08 -6.11
N GLU A 136 -28.48 32.44 -5.59
CA GLU A 136 -27.66 33.47 -6.19
C GLU A 136 -26.19 33.09 -6.05
N ASN A 137 -25.46 33.29 -7.14
CA ASN A 137 -24.01 33.26 -7.23
C ASN A 137 -23.40 34.35 -6.33
N SER A 138 -23.51 34.15 -5.02
CA SER A 138 -22.83 34.93 -4.00
C SER A 138 -21.66 34.09 -3.52
N LEU A 139 -20.49 34.35 -4.10
CA LEU A 139 -19.24 34.30 -3.34
C LEU A 139 -19.50 35.09 -2.05
N ARG A 140 -19.91 34.40 -0.98
CA ARG A 140 -20.10 35.03 0.33
C ARG A 140 -18.71 35.49 0.75
N ARG A 141 -18.42 36.78 0.53
CA ARG A 141 -17.43 37.48 1.32
C ARG A 141 -17.87 37.29 2.75
N ILE A 142 -17.01 36.69 3.55
CA ILE A 142 -17.14 36.77 4.99
C ILE A 142 -16.95 38.25 5.28
N ASP A 143 -18.03 38.95 5.56
CA ASP A 143 -17.98 40.29 6.13
C ASP A 143 -17.48 40.11 7.56
N ILE A 144 -16.15 40.13 7.70
CA ILE A 144 -15.47 40.26 8.98
C ILE A 144 -15.80 41.68 9.43
N GLU A 145 -16.56 41.83 10.51
CA GLU A 145 -16.71 43.10 11.21
C GLU A 145 -15.32 43.71 11.43
N PRO A 146 -15.10 45.00 11.12
CA PRO A 146 -13.78 45.61 11.12
C PRO A 146 -13.35 45.94 12.54
N ASP A 147 -13.16 44.92 13.38
CA ASP A 147 -12.35 45.04 14.59
C ASP A 147 -10.89 44.79 14.18
N ASP A 148 -10.24 45.89 13.79
CA ASP A 148 -8.80 46.11 13.73
C ASP A 148 -7.96 45.07 12.95
N VAL A 149 -8.42 44.66 11.77
CA VAL A 149 -7.46 44.28 10.71
C VAL A 149 -7.10 45.57 10.00
N THR A 150 -6.01 46.21 10.45
CA THR A 150 -5.40 47.31 9.69
C THR A 150 -5.40 46.95 8.20
N GLU A 151 -6.03 47.77 7.36
CA GLU A 151 -6.09 47.62 5.89
C GLU A 151 -4.72 47.74 5.20
N GLU A 152 -3.62 47.54 5.94
CA GLU A 152 -2.25 47.79 5.53
C GLU A 152 -1.47 46.51 5.18
N ASP A 153 -1.96 45.31 5.49
CA ASP A 153 -1.23 44.04 5.28
C ASP A 153 -1.30 43.48 3.84
N GLY A 154 -1.48 44.37 2.86
CA GLY A 154 -1.36 44.05 1.44
C GLY A 154 0.07 44.19 0.92
N CYS A 155 0.37 43.57 -0.22
CA CYS A 155 1.66 43.68 -0.88
C CYS A 155 1.55 44.62 -2.08
N LEU A 156 2.56 45.47 -2.29
CA LEU A 156 2.69 46.27 -3.51
C LEU A 156 3.85 45.69 -4.34
N PHE A 157 3.57 45.26 -5.56
CA PHE A 157 4.57 44.74 -6.49
C PHE A 157 4.30 45.24 -7.91
N GLU A 158 5.30 45.89 -8.52
CA GLU A 158 5.20 46.51 -9.86
C GLU A 158 3.99 47.45 -10.04
N GLY A 159 3.63 48.19 -8.98
CA GLY A 159 2.50 49.12 -8.99
C GLY A 159 1.13 48.45 -8.83
N VAL A 160 1.08 47.12 -8.74
CA VAL A 160 -0.15 46.36 -8.47
C VAL A 160 -0.25 46.07 -6.97
N ARG A 161 -1.43 46.33 -6.40
CA ARG A 161 -1.75 46.01 -5.01
C ARG A 161 -2.38 44.63 -4.91
N TYR A 162 -1.81 43.81 -4.05
CA TYR A 162 -2.21 42.43 -3.76
C TYR A 162 -2.76 42.36 -2.34
N GLY A 163 -3.92 41.73 -2.15
CA GLY A 163 -4.46 41.47 -0.81
C GLY A 163 -3.67 40.38 -0.08
N ALA A 164 -3.70 40.37 1.25
CA ALA A 164 -3.14 39.29 2.04
C ALA A 164 -3.66 37.92 1.58
N GLY A 165 -2.78 36.94 1.45
CA GLY A 165 -3.07 35.59 0.95
C GLY A 165 -3.15 35.45 -0.59
N SER A 166 -3.18 36.54 -1.34
CA SER A 166 -3.33 36.47 -2.80
C SER A 166 -2.08 36.00 -3.53
N ALA A 167 -2.29 35.34 -4.67
CA ALA A 167 -1.21 34.98 -5.60
C ALA A 167 -0.66 36.24 -6.28
N MET A 168 0.65 36.31 -6.40
CA MET A 168 1.40 37.43 -6.98
C MET A 168 2.12 37.00 -8.25
N MET A 169 2.47 37.98 -9.09
CA MET A 169 3.28 37.72 -10.27
C MET A 169 4.67 37.18 -9.91
N ALA A 170 5.07 36.12 -10.60
CA ALA A 170 6.39 35.53 -10.49
C ALA A 170 7.36 36.24 -11.43
N THR A 171 8.55 36.56 -10.92
CA THR A 171 9.63 37.20 -11.70
C THR A 171 10.50 36.17 -12.41
N ARG A 172 10.56 34.94 -11.87
CA ARG A 172 11.32 33.84 -12.45
C ARG A 172 10.37 32.77 -12.95
N ARG A 173 10.78 32.08 -14.01
CA ARG A 173 10.12 30.85 -14.44
C ARG A 173 10.16 29.86 -13.28
N CYS A 174 9.12 29.03 -13.15
CA CYS A 174 9.09 28.00 -12.10
C CYS A 174 9.16 28.58 -10.68
N GLU A 175 8.52 29.71 -10.45
CA GLU A 175 8.39 30.34 -9.15
C GLU A 175 6.93 30.72 -8.95
N TYR A 176 6.42 30.53 -7.73
CA TYR A 176 5.07 30.92 -7.35
C TYR A 176 5.17 31.86 -6.16
N CYS A 177 4.59 33.06 -6.28
CA CYS A 177 4.67 34.09 -5.28
C CYS A 177 3.30 34.36 -4.65
N TYR A 178 3.31 34.67 -3.36
CA TYR A 178 2.11 34.99 -2.58
C TYR A 178 2.36 36.21 -1.71
N CYS A 179 1.31 36.97 -1.46
CA CYS A 179 1.35 38.03 -0.47
C CYS A 179 1.07 37.44 0.91
N ILE A 180 2.07 37.35 1.78
CA ILE A 180 1.93 36.76 3.10
C ILE A 180 2.37 37.81 4.12
N LEU A 181 1.41 38.30 4.94
CA LEU A 181 1.64 39.29 5.99
C LEU A 181 2.36 40.55 5.43
N GLY A 182 1.79 41.18 4.40
CA GLY A 182 2.37 42.36 3.74
C GLY A 182 3.66 42.12 2.94
N ALA A 183 4.20 40.89 2.92
CA ALA A 183 5.45 40.58 2.22
C ALA A 183 5.26 39.60 1.04
N ARG A 184 5.93 39.89 -0.08
CA ARG A 184 6.02 38.97 -1.22
C ARG A 184 6.89 37.77 -0.84
N ARG A 185 6.31 36.58 -0.78
CA ARG A 185 7.00 35.31 -0.50
C ARG A 185 6.87 34.40 -1.69
N CYS A 186 8.02 34.00 -2.24
CA CYS A 186 8.09 33.17 -3.43
C CYS A 186 8.68 31.80 -3.11
N VAL A 187 8.14 30.77 -3.74
CA VAL A 187 8.58 29.39 -3.60
C VAL A 187 8.86 28.83 -5.00
N SER A 188 10.05 28.26 -5.17
CA SER A 188 10.39 27.46 -6.34
C SER A 188 10.20 25.98 -5.98
N PRO A 189 9.39 25.23 -6.74
CA PRO A 189 9.16 23.82 -6.43
C PRO A 189 10.47 23.04 -6.62
N LYS A 190 10.83 22.24 -5.62
CA LYS A 190 11.93 21.29 -5.73
C LYS A 190 11.41 20.04 -6.42
N CYS A 191 11.78 19.86 -7.69
CA CYS A 191 11.46 18.64 -8.40
C CYS A 191 12.39 17.51 -7.93
N LEU A 192 11.87 16.30 -7.81
CA LEU A 192 12.69 15.12 -7.54
C LEU A 192 13.41 14.71 -8.82
N LEU A 193 14.68 15.10 -8.98
CA LEU A 193 15.59 14.59 -10.01
C LEU A 193 16.92 14.23 -9.31
N PRO A 194 17.49 13.02 -9.47
CA PRO A 194 17.43 12.18 -10.67
C PRO A 194 17.14 10.68 -10.42
N LEU A 195 16.28 10.08 -11.25
CA LEU A 195 16.24 8.62 -11.38
C LEU A 195 17.29 8.19 -12.41
N PRO A 196 18.30 7.37 -12.03
CA PRO A 196 19.32 6.91 -12.98
C PRO A 196 18.70 6.07 -14.09
N GLY A 197 18.97 6.42 -15.35
CA GLY A 197 18.49 5.70 -16.53
C GLY A 197 17.07 6.05 -16.99
N CYS A 198 16.45 7.09 -16.43
CA CYS A 198 15.13 7.57 -16.86
C CYS A 198 15.17 9.03 -17.33
N THR A 199 14.42 9.36 -18.38
CA THR A 199 14.29 10.73 -18.89
C THR A 199 12.98 11.36 -18.40
N PRO A 200 13.01 12.57 -17.80
CA PRO A 200 11.80 13.27 -17.35
C PRO A 200 10.92 13.69 -18.54
N LEU A 201 9.60 13.60 -18.35
CA LEU A 201 8.58 14.04 -19.29
C LEU A 201 7.76 15.18 -18.66
N TYR A 202 7.66 16.30 -19.37
CA TYR A 202 6.97 17.50 -18.91
C TYR A 202 5.66 17.70 -19.68
N ALA A 203 4.61 18.14 -18.99
CA ALA A 203 3.40 18.66 -19.62
C ALA A 203 3.57 20.16 -19.97
N PRO A 204 2.80 20.71 -20.93
CA PRO A 204 2.82 22.14 -21.22
C PRO A 204 2.59 22.96 -19.95
N HIS A 205 3.40 23.99 -19.74
CA HIS A 205 3.36 24.87 -18.56
C HIS A 205 3.61 24.18 -17.20
N SER A 206 3.98 22.91 -17.17
CA SER A 206 4.40 22.23 -15.93
C SER A 206 5.82 22.64 -15.55
N CYS A 207 6.03 22.93 -14.26
CA CYS A 207 7.36 23.23 -13.75
C CYS A 207 8.19 21.97 -13.44
N CYS A 208 7.54 20.92 -12.94
CA CYS A 208 8.16 19.63 -12.65
C CYS A 208 7.68 18.55 -13.62
N PRO A 209 8.48 17.50 -13.85
CA PRO A 209 8.09 16.41 -14.72
C PRO A 209 6.88 15.67 -14.15
N VAL A 210 5.94 15.35 -15.03
CA VAL A 210 4.70 14.62 -14.71
C VAL A 210 4.86 13.12 -14.90
N ALA A 211 5.89 12.68 -15.63
CA ALA A 211 6.23 11.28 -15.84
C ALA A 211 7.73 11.11 -16.11
N TYR A 212 8.20 9.86 -16.09
CA TYR A 212 9.57 9.49 -16.46
C TYR A 212 9.52 8.33 -17.45
N ASN A 213 10.27 8.45 -18.54
CA ASN A 213 10.48 7.36 -19.48
C ASN A 213 11.74 6.57 -19.11
N CYS A 214 11.58 5.31 -18.71
CA CYS A 214 12.66 4.43 -18.30
C CYS A 214 12.91 3.28 -19.30
N THR A 215 12.57 3.45 -20.58
CA THR A 215 12.60 2.37 -21.60
C THR A 215 13.99 1.82 -21.93
N HIS A 216 15.07 2.31 -21.30
CA HIS A 216 16.42 1.81 -21.50
C HIS A 216 16.93 0.81 -20.44
N ASN A 217 16.09 0.36 -19.49
CA ASN A 217 16.55 -0.61 -18.48
C ASN A 217 15.69 -1.87 -18.29
N GLN A 218 14.79 -2.20 -19.23
CA GLN A 218 14.10 -3.49 -19.24
C GLN A 218 14.95 -4.66 -19.79
N GLY A 219 16.28 -4.58 -19.65
CA GLY A 219 17.22 -5.55 -20.22
C GLY A 219 18.20 -6.19 -19.25
N LYS A 220 18.28 -5.76 -17.97
CA LYS A 220 19.21 -6.36 -17.00
C LYS A 220 18.86 -5.97 -15.55
N THR A 221 17.89 -6.67 -14.97
CA THR A 221 17.95 -7.26 -13.61
C THR A 221 16.55 -7.76 -13.24
N ARG A 222 16.38 -9.06 -13.47
CA ARG A 222 15.63 -10.01 -12.64
C ARG A 222 15.14 -9.42 -11.32
N SER A 223 13.82 -9.36 -11.18
CA SER A 223 13.05 -9.55 -9.94
C SER A 223 13.90 -9.67 -8.66
N SER A 224 14.07 -8.56 -7.95
CA SER A 224 14.24 -8.53 -6.50
C SER A 224 14.02 -7.08 -6.07
N PHE A 225 12.76 -6.78 -5.77
CA PHE A 225 12.41 -5.81 -4.74
C PHE A 225 11.56 -6.60 -3.77
N ASP A 226 12.24 -7.14 -2.77
CA ASP A 226 11.62 -7.69 -1.57
C ASP A 226 10.99 -6.51 -0.80
N TRP A 227 9.67 -6.56 -0.63
CA TRP A 227 8.90 -5.86 0.42
C TRP A 227 7.70 -6.73 0.81
#